data_AF-A0AAF0FAM3-F1
#
_entry.id   AF-A0AAF0FAM3-F1
#
_cell.length_a   1.000
_cell.length_b   1.000
_cell.length_c   1.000
_cell.angle_alpha   90.00
_cell.angle_beta   90.00
_cell.angle_gamma   90.00
#
_symmetry.space_group_name_H-M   'P 1'
#
loop_
_entity.id
_entity.type
_entity.pdbx_description
1 polymer ?
#
loop_
_entity_poly.entity_id
_entity_poly.type
_entity_poly.pdbx_seq_one_letter_code
_entity_poly.pdbx_strand_id
1 'polypeptide(L)'
;MSTRAGAQQAVQAVQAVEDTAFSFVCVGVSGGPFETDCSSYLMKLADKKWSEGTTLLEAGSWLGALKNILCEPNHAFFDAEFPEATTEAKVELINSWVDQAIISHGHLDHIFGLVLASAVQRVQKPVYGLQDTLETITEAFNGRLWPRLASFNAKDPFAFYHLRPYVY
;
A
#
# COMPACT_ATOMS: atom_id res chain seq x y z
N MET A 1 1.90 31.29 14.21
CA MET A 1 1.00 30.67 15.21
C MET A 1 0.64 29.21 14.90
N SER A 2 0.98 28.65 13.71
CA SER A 2 0.64 27.26 13.31
C SER A 2 1.51 26.15 13.93
N THR A 3 2.75 26.46 14.35
CA THR A 3 3.75 25.45 14.75
C THR A 3 3.50 24.77 16.10
N ARG A 4 2.75 25.40 17.02
CA ARG A 4 2.45 24.82 18.34
C ARG A 4 1.35 23.76 18.31
N ALA A 5 0.36 23.92 17.41
CA ALA A 5 -0.76 22.98 17.28
C ALA A 5 -0.30 21.63 16.68
N GLY A 6 0.53 21.66 15.63
CA GLY A 6 1.10 20.44 15.03
C GLY A 6 2.02 19.68 15.99
N ALA A 7 2.81 20.41 16.81
CA ALA A 7 3.64 19.78 17.83
C ALA A 7 2.80 19.13 18.96
N GLN A 8 1.69 19.75 19.38
CA GLN A 8 0.79 19.15 20.37
C GLN A 8 0.04 17.92 19.84
N GLN A 9 -0.38 17.92 18.57
CA GLN A 9 -0.98 16.74 17.92
C GLN A 9 0.03 15.60 17.78
N ALA A 10 1.27 15.89 17.36
CA ALA A 10 2.32 14.88 17.29
C ALA A 10 2.65 14.30 18.67
N VAL A 11 2.73 15.13 19.71
CA VAL A 11 2.98 14.68 21.10
C VAL A 11 1.83 13.82 21.64
N GLN A 12 0.56 14.15 21.33
CA GLN A 12 -0.59 13.31 21.70
C GLN A 12 -0.64 11.99 20.91
N ALA A 13 -0.30 12.00 19.62
CA ALA A 13 -0.22 10.80 18.80
C ALA A 13 0.86 9.84 19.34
N VAL A 14 2.01 10.36 19.77
CA VAL A 14 3.11 9.57 20.35
C VAL A 14 2.73 8.93 21.69
N GLN A 15 1.95 9.60 22.55
CA GLN A 15 1.47 9.01 23.81
C GLN A 15 0.39 7.93 23.61
N ALA A 16 -0.39 7.98 22.53
CA ALA A 16 -1.39 6.95 22.22
C ALA A 16 -0.76 5.62 21.74
N VAL A 17 0.53 5.61 21.39
CA VAL A 17 1.20 4.43 20.82
C VAL A 17 1.35 3.29 21.83
N GLU A 18 1.49 3.57 23.13
CA GLU A 18 1.83 2.52 24.11
C GLU A 18 0.74 1.44 24.32
N ASP A 19 -0.53 1.74 24.04
CA ASP A 19 -1.65 0.77 24.10
C ASP A 19 -2.22 0.40 22.70
N THR A 20 -1.63 0.93 21.62
CA THR A 20 -2.13 0.68 20.25
C THR A 20 -1.52 -0.59 19.68
N ALA A 21 -2.33 -1.46 19.05
CA ALA A 21 -1.82 -2.68 18.41
C ALA A 21 -1.29 -2.43 16.98
N PHE A 22 -1.94 -1.53 16.23
CA PHE A 22 -1.65 -1.28 14.81
C PHE A 22 -1.68 0.21 14.47
N SER A 23 -0.82 0.63 13.56
CA SER A 23 -0.88 1.95 12.92
C SER A 23 -1.44 1.79 11.51
N PHE A 24 -2.34 2.68 11.12
CA PHE A 24 -2.95 2.71 9.79
C PHE A 24 -2.73 4.06 9.11
N VAL A 25 -2.46 4.03 7.81
CA VAL A 25 -2.52 5.19 6.93
C VAL A 25 -3.56 4.94 5.85
N CYS A 26 -4.56 5.81 5.80
CA CYS A 26 -5.55 5.82 4.73
C CYS A 26 -4.94 6.45 3.49
N VAL A 27 -4.65 5.64 2.47
CA VAL A 27 -4.13 6.11 1.18
C VAL A 27 -5.28 6.51 0.25
N GLY A 28 -6.41 5.82 0.34
CA GLY A 28 -7.68 6.20 -0.27
C GLY A 28 -8.86 5.57 0.47
N VAL A 29 -9.99 6.27 0.53
CA VAL A 29 -11.15 5.90 1.37
C VAL A 29 -12.49 5.88 0.63
N SER A 30 -12.47 6.11 -0.68
CA SER A 30 -13.64 6.17 -1.55
C SER A 30 -13.80 4.88 -2.40
N GLY A 31 -14.96 4.75 -3.05
CA GLY A 31 -15.25 3.70 -4.05
C GLY A 31 -15.18 4.22 -5.50
N GLY A 32 -14.55 5.39 -5.71
CA GLY A 32 -14.57 6.12 -6.98
C GLY A 32 -15.54 7.32 -6.96
N PRO A 33 -15.62 8.10 -8.05
CA PRO A 33 -15.09 7.82 -9.40
C PRO A 33 -13.63 8.24 -9.60
N PHE A 34 -13.00 8.88 -8.62
CA PHE A 34 -11.63 9.39 -8.74
C PHE A 34 -10.62 8.32 -8.36
N GLU A 35 -9.73 7.99 -9.29
CA GLU A 35 -8.70 6.95 -9.18
C GLU A 35 -7.56 7.28 -8.20
N THR A 36 -7.59 8.47 -7.59
CA THR A 36 -6.62 8.95 -6.62
C THR A 36 -7.12 8.92 -5.16
N ASP A 37 -8.31 8.38 -4.91
CA ASP A 37 -8.87 8.17 -3.56
C ASP A 37 -9.67 6.86 -3.43
N CYS A 38 -9.48 5.90 -4.34
CA CYS A 38 -10.06 4.57 -4.22
C CYS A 38 -9.43 3.78 -3.05
N SER A 39 -10.22 2.92 -2.42
CA SER A 39 -9.85 2.13 -1.23
C SER A 39 -8.42 1.59 -1.26
N SER A 40 -7.59 2.06 -0.32
CA SER A 40 -6.25 1.56 -0.08
C SER A 40 -5.71 2.06 1.25
N TYR A 41 -5.05 1.16 1.98
CA TYR A 41 -4.57 1.44 3.33
C TYR A 41 -3.21 0.77 3.54
N LEU A 42 -2.35 1.43 4.32
CA LEU A 42 -1.13 0.83 4.84
C LEU A 42 -1.30 0.52 6.30
N MET A 43 -0.83 -0.65 6.71
CA MET A 43 -0.89 -1.12 8.08
C MET A 43 0.45 -1.67 8.54
N LYS A 44 0.84 -1.32 9.76
CA LYS A 44 1.95 -1.94 10.49
C LYS A 44 1.54 -2.23 11.94
N LEU A 45 2.32 -3.04 12.64
CA LEU A 45 2.25 -3.10 14.10
C LEU A 45 2.67 -1.74 14.67
N ALA A 46 1.97 -1.27 15.71
CA ALA A 46 2.17 0.09 16.22
C ALA A 46 3.59 0.31 16.77
N ASP A 47 4.18 -0.72 17.38
CA ASP A 47 5.51 -0.71 17.98
C ASP A 47 6.66 -0.90 16.96
N LYS A 48 6.34 -1.16 15.70
CA LYS A 48 7.32 -1.33 14.61
C LYS A 48 7.50 -0.05 13.81
N LYS A 49 8.68 0.12 13.22
CA LYS A 49 8.91 1.15 12.20
C LYS A 49 8.27 0.73 10.88
N TRP A 50 7.82 1.69 10.07
CA TRP A 50 7.32 1.41 8.71
C TRP A 50 8.32 0.63 7.85
N SER A 51 9.61 0.92 8.01
CA SER A 51 10.69 0.25 7.29
C SER A 51 10.94 -1.22 7.68
N GLU A 52 10.35 -1.69 8.79
CA GLU A 52 10.49 -3.08 9.26
C GLU A 52 9.42 -4.01 8.67
N GLY A 53 8.54 -3.47 7.83
CA GLY A 53 7.53 -4.24 7.11
C GLY A 53 6.15 -3.63 7.25
N THR A 54 5.47 -3.48 6.11
CA THR A 54 4.13 -2.91 6.03
C THR A 54 3.23 -3.80 5.20
N THR A 55 1.97 -3.94 5.60
CA THR A 55 0.94 -4.62 4.81
C THR A 55 0.11 -3.58 4.05
N LEU A 56 -0.03 -3.79 2.75
CA LEU A 56 -0.97 -3.05 1.90
C LEU A 56 -2.33 -3.75 1.96
N LEU A 57 -3.37 -3.04 2.38
CA LEU A 57 -4.75 -3.51 2.41
C LEU A 57 -5.53 -2.76 1.33
N GLU A 58 -6.06 -3.49 0.35
CA GLU A 58 -6.59 -2.93 -0.89
C GLU A 58 -5.54 -2.09 -1.65
N ALA A 59 -5.74 -1.94 -2.95
CA ALA A 59 -4.81 -1.21 -3.80
C ALA A 59 -5.57 -0.54 -4.95
N GLY A 60 -6.71 0.06 -4.63
CA GLY A 60 -7.50 0.87 -5.55
C GLY A 60 -6.72 2.07 -6.04
N SER A 61 -6.38 2.96 -5.11
CA SER A 61 -5.38 4.00 -5.32
C SER A 61 -4.08 3.62 -4.64
N TRP A 62 -2.93 3.93 -5.24
CA TRP A 62 -1.65 3.57 -4.65
C TRP A 62 -0.61 4.67 -4.83
N LEU A 63 0.45 4.45 -5.61
CA LEU A 63 1.60 5.37 -5.71
C LEU A 63 1.21 6.83 -6.05
N GLY A 64 0.18 7.03 -6.88
CA GLY A 64 -0.31 8.37 -7.22
C GLY A 64 -0.98 9.09 -6.05
N ALA A 65 -1.84 8.39 -5.30
CA ALA A 65 -2.46 8.95 -4.10
C ALA A 65 -1.42 9.18 -2.98
N LEU A 66 -0.50 8.23 -2.82
CA LEU A 66 0.60 8.33 -1.88
C LEU A 66 1.49 9.55 -2.18
N LYS A 67 1.73 9.86 -3.45
CA LYS A 67 2.45 11.09 -3.84
C LYS A 67 1.77 12.34 -3.29
N ASN A 68 0.44 12.42 -3.36
CA ASN A 68 -0.32 13.57 -2.85
C ASN A 68 -0.21 13.66 -1.32
N ILE A 69 -0.30 12.53 -0.61
CA ILE A 69 -0.16 12.46 0.84
C ILE A 69 1.25 12.93 1.28
N LEU A 70 2.28 12.52 0.54
CA LEU A 70 3.68 12.84 0.86
C LEU A 70 4.09 14.27 0.53
N CYS A 71 3.18 15.12 0.03
CA CYS A 71 3.36 16.56 0.06
C CYS A 71 3.40 17.10 1.50
N GLU A 72 2.65 16.47 2.42
CA GLU A 72 2.63 16.78 3.86
C GLU A 72 2.76 15.48 4.69
N PRO A 73 3.94 14.82 4.64
CA PRO A 73 4.08 13.44 5.12
C PRO A 73 3.79 13.29 6.61
N ASN A 74 4.10 14.29 7.44
CA ASN A 74 3.95 14.22 8.90
C ASN A 74 2.50 14.13 9.37
N HIS A 75 1.51 14.41 8.51
CA HIS A 75 0.10 14.26 8.86
C HIS A 75 -0.31 12.79 8.84
N ALA A 76 0.07 12.07 7.77
CA ALA A 76 -0.28 10.65 7.61
C ALA A 76 0.76 9.73 8.26
N PHE A 77 2.04 10.03 8.08
CA PHE A 77 3.19 9.25 8.55
C PHE A 77 3.91 10.00 9.68
N PHE A 78 3.20 10.26 10.77
CA PHE A 78 3.70 11.08 11.89
C PHE A 78 4.89 10.47 12.63
N ASP A 79 5.05 9.14 12.58
CA ASP A 79 6.11 8.36 13.21
C ASP A 79 7.14 7.80 12.21
N ALA A 80 7.07 8.21 10.94
CA ALA A 80 8.04 7.82 9.92
C ALA A 80 9.18 8.85 9.82
N GLU A 81 10.40 8.34 9.71
CA GLU A 81 11.57 9.13 9.39
C GLU A 81 11.84 9.06 7.88
N PHE A 82 11.76 10.19 7.19
CA PHE A 82 12.08 10.28 5.77
C PHE A 82 13.43 10.96 5.54
N PRO A 83 14.27 10.45 4.63
CA PRO A 83 15.46 11.17 4.19
C PRO A 83 15.08 12.47 3.46
N GLU A 84 16.03 13.41 3.38
CA GLU A 84 15.91 14.56 2.46
C GLU A 84 15.95 14.05 1.02
N ALA A 85 14.77 13.90 0.43
CA ALA A 85 14.56 13.34 -0.89
C ALA A 85 13.31 13.94 -1.53
N THR A 86 13.18 13.76 -2.85
CA THR A 86 11.97 14.15 -3.58
C THR A 86 10.75 13.36 -3.13
N THR A 87 9.55 13.88 -3.38
CA THR A 87 8.30 13.16 -3.07
C THR A 87 8.25 11.81 -3.77
N GLU A 88 8.70 11.73 -5.03
CA GLU A 88 8.78 10.48 -5.80
C GLU A 88 9.70 9.45 -5.14
N ALA A 89 10.87 9.88 -4.65
CA ALA A 89 11.79 8.98 -3.95
C ALA A 89 11.19 8.46 -2.64
N LYS A 90 10.41 9.29 -1.92
CA LYS A 90 9.67 8.86 -0.72
C LYS A 90 8.54 7.89 -1.06
N VAL A 91 7.83 8.09 -2.17
CA VAL A 91 6.83 7.13 -2.69
C VAL A 91 7.48 5.77 -2.97
N GLU A 92 8.61 5.75 -3.68
CA GLU A 92 9.35 4.51 -3.96
C GLU A 92 9.85 3.84 -2.67
N LEU A 93 10.32 4.63 -1.70
CA LEU A 93 10.77 4.14 -0.40
C LEU A 93 9.63 3.44 0.36
N ILE A 94 8.45 4.05 0.45
CA ILE A 94 7.29 3.42 1.10
C ILE A 94 6.85 2.17 0.34
N ASN A 95 6.82 2.22 -1.00
CA ASN A 95 6.51 1.04 -1.80
C ASN A 95 7.50 -0.11 -1.56
N SER A 96 8.77 0.21 -1.27
CA SER A 96 9.79 -0.78 -0.92
C SER A 96 9.52 -1.45 0.44
N TRP A 97 8.89 -0.75 1.38
CA TRP A 97 8.53 -1.25 2.72
C TRP A 97 7.30 -2.16 2.74
N VAL A 98 6.50 -2.20 1.67
CA VAL A 98 5.35 -3.10 1.60
C VAL A 98 5.82 -4.54 1.42
N ASP A 99 5.56 -5.43 2.36
CA ASP A 99 5.98 -6.83 2.23
C ASP A 99 4.94 -7.67 1.51
N GLN A 100 3.68 -7.29 1.61
CA GLN A 100 2.56 -8.07 1.11
C GLN A 100 1.34 -7.17 0.85
N ALA A 101 0.47 -7.64 -0.03
CA ALA A 101 -0.84 -7.03 -0.26
C ALA A 101 -1.97 -8.00 0.07
N ILE A 102 -3.07 -7.49 0.61
CA ILE A 102 -4.31 -8.23 0.86
C ILE A 102 -5.44 -7.50 0.14
N ILE A 103 -6.14 -8.21 -0.74
CA ILE A 103 -7.21 -7.67 -1.58
C ILE A 103 -8.51 -8.41 -1.26
N SER A 104 -9.57 -7.67 -0.94
CA SER A 104 -10.87 -8.24 -0.60
C SER A 104 -11.62 -8.81 -1.80
N HIS A 105 -11.62 -8.09 -2.93
CA HIS A 105 -12.31 -8.49 -4.16
C HIS A 105 -11.72 -7.83 -5.42
N GLY A 106 -12.07 -8.36 -6.59
CA GLY A 106 -11.42 -8.03 -7.87
C GLY A 106 -11.94 -6.81 -8.62
N HIS A 107 -12.77 -5.96 -8.02
CA HIS A 107 -13.24 -4.74 -8.70
C HIS A 107 -12.11 -3.74 -8.92
N LEU A 108 -12.23 -2.93 -9.98
CA LEU A 108 -11.14 -2.07 -10.44
C LEU A 108 -10.73 -1.02 -9.39
N ASP A 109 -11.68 -0.47 -8.66
CA ASP A 109 -11.46 0.46 -7.54
C ASP A 109 -10.77 -0.19 -6.33
N HIS A 110 -10.46 -1.49 -6.38
CA HIS A 110 -9.69 -2.20 -5.36
C HIS A 110 -8.32 -2.69 -5.87
N ILE A 111 -8.10 -2.75 -7.19
CA ILE A 111 -6.88 -3.33 -7.79
C ILE A 111 -6.15 -2.41 -8.77
N PHE A 112 -6.74 -1.27 -9.16
CA PHE A 112 -6.16 -0.39 -10.18
C PHE A 112 -4.74 0.08 -9.84
N GLY A 113 -4.53 0.55 -8.62
CA GLY A 113 -3.24 0.96 -8.09
C GLY A 113 -2.23 -0.20 -8.01
N LEU A 114 -2.67 -1.42 -7.68
CA LEU A 114 -1.83 -2.63 -7.72
C LEU A 114 -1.30 -2.89 -9.12
N VAL A 115 -2.20 -2.83 -10.12
CA VAL A 115 -1.88 -3.04 -11.53
C VAL A 115 -0.89 -1.99 -12.01
N LEU A 116 -1.16 -0.70 -11.82
CA LEU A 116 -0.26 0.36 -12.25
C LEU A 116 1.11 0.31 -11.56
N ALA A 117 1.15 0.08 -10.25
CA ALA A 117 2.40 0.08 -9.50
C ALA A 117 3.31 -1.11 -9.82
N SER A 118 2.77 -2.19 -10.39
CA SER A 118 3.59 -3.31 -10.86
C SER A 118 4.65 -2.90 -11.89
N ALA A 119 4.46 -1.77 -12.59
CA ALA A 119 5.43 -1.25 -13.56
C ALA A 119 6.77 -0.80 -12.92
N VAL A 120 6.76 -0.43 -11.64
CA VAL A 120 7.96 -0.01 -10.90
C VAL A 120 8.40 -1.03 -9.86
N GLN A 121 7.70 -2.16 -9.79
CA GLN A 121 7.97 -3.22 -8.84
C GLN A 121 9.25 -3.97 -9.21
N ARG A 122 10.12 -4.18 -8.21
CA ARG A 122 11.42 -4.84 -8.40
C ARG A 122 11.58 -6.11 -7.59
N VAL A 123 10.79 -6.25 -6.53
CA VAL A 123 10.84 -7.36 -5.59
C VAL A 123 9.53 -8.12 -5.67
N GLN A 124 9.61 -9.44 -5.59
CA GLN A 124 8.44 -10.30 -5.57
C GLN A 124 7.68 -10.11 -4.26
N LYS A 125 6.38 -9.80 -4.33
CA LYS A 125 5.50 -9.64 -3.17
C LYS A 125 4.35 -10.65 -3.23
N PRO A 126 4.03 -11.34 -2.13
CA PRO A 126 2.79 -12.10 -2.05
C PRO A 126 1.57 -11.18 -2.09
N VAL A 127 0.54 -11.61 -2.82
CA VAL A 127 -0.79 -10.97 -2.87
C VAL A 127 -1.80 -11.99 -2.42
N TYR A 128 -2.50 -11.70 -1.33
CA TYR A 128 -3.51 -12.56 -0.74
C TYR A 128 -4.92 -12.08 -1.07
N GLY A 129 -5.85 -13.03 -1.18
CA GLY A 129 -7.26 -12.78 -1.46
C GLY A 129 -8.03 -14.09 -1.54
N LEU A 130 -9.34 -14.00 -1.78
CA LEU A 130 -10.12 -15.18 -2.14
C LEU A 130 -9.76 -15.65 -3.55
N GLN A 131 -10.01 -16.93 -3.85
CA GLN A 131 -9.67 -17.51 -5.15
C GLN A 131 -10.22 -16.69 -6.32
N ASP A 132 -11.51 -16.33 -6.27
CA ASP A 132 -12.20 -15.50 -7.28
C ASP A 132 -11.54 -14.11 -7.48
N THR A 133 -11.07 -13.50 -6.39
CA THR A 133 -10.32 -12.24 -6.42
C THR A 133 -9.00 -12.39 -7.15
N LEU A 134 -8.26 -13.46 -6.84
CA LEU A 134 -6.95 -13.72 -7.42
C LEU A 134 -7.04 -14.14 -8.89
N GLU A 135 -8.12 -14.83 -9.28
CA GLU A 135 -8.44 -15.13 -10.68
C GLU A 135 -8.69 -13.84 -11.47
N THR A 136 -9.50 -12.91 -10.92
CA THR A 136 -9.70 -11.58 -11.52
C THR A 136 -8.39 -10.81 -11.69
N ILE A 137 -7.50 -10.84 -10.67
CA ILE A 137 -6.17 -10.25 -10.77
C ILE A 137 -5.35 -10.92 -11.88
N THR A 138 -5.39 -12.25 -12.00
CA THR A 138 -4.70 -12.98 -13.07
C THR A 138 -5.20 -12.56 -14.45
N GLU A 139 -6.50 -12.32 -14.61
CA GLU A 139 -7.07 -11.80 -15.86
C GLU A 139 -6.56 -10.39 -16.19
N ALA A 140 -6.36 -9.53 -15.19
CA ALA A 140 -5.75 -8.23 -15.41
C ALA A 140 -4.28 -8.35 -15.91
N PHE A 141 -3.53 -9.30 -15.36
CA PHE A 141 -2.13 -9.59 -15.74
C PHE A 141 -2.01 -10.67 -16.83
N ASN A 142 -2.92 -10.73 -17.81
CA ASN A 142 -2.94 -11.79 -18.83
C ASN A 142 -2.00 -11.56 -20.04
N GLY A 143 -1.31 -10.42 -20.09
CA GLY A 143 -0.46 -9.99 -21.21
C GLY A 143 -1.20 -9.24 -22.31
N ARG A 144 -2.50 -8.98 -22.16
CA ARG A 144 -3.31 -8.13 -23.05
C ARG A 144 -3.69 -6.82 -22.37
N LEU A 145 -4.30 -6.88 -21.18
CA LEU A 145 -4.63 -5.68 -20.41
C LEU A 145 -3.36 -5.12 -19.74
N TRP A 146 -2.61 -5.99 -19.05
CA TRP A 146 -1.32 -5.67 -18.44
C TRP A 146 -0.33 -6.84 -18.61
N PRO A 147 1.01 -6.62 -18.58
CA PRO A 147 2.00 -7.70 -18.68
C PRO A 147 1.80 -8.83 -17.66
N ARG A 148 2.31 -10.04 -17.97
CA ARG A 148 2.16 -11.23 -17.12
C ARG A 148 3.06 -11.19 -15.89
N LEU A 149 2.68 -10.36 -14.91
CA LEU A 149 3.44 -10.09 -13.70
C LEU A 149 2.82 -10.71 -12.44
N ALA A 150 1.72 -11.44 -12.57
CA ALA A 150 1.07 -12.15 -11.47
C ALA A 150 0.99 -13.65 -11.77
N SER A 151 1.23 -14.48 -10.76
CA SER A 151 1.24 -15.94 -10.90
C SER A 151 0.91 -16.63 -9.59
N PHE A 152 0.10 -17.70 -9.65
CA PHE A 152 -0.10 -18.61 -8.50
C PHE A 152 1.14 -19.48 -8.22
N ASN A 153 2.08 -19.58 -9.17
CA ASN A 153 3.32 -20.30 -8.96
C ASN A 153 4.29 -19.44 -8.15
N ALA A 154 4.52 -19.81 -6.88
CA ALA A 154 5.45 -19.14 -5.98
C ALA A 154 6.92 -19.16 -6.44
N LYS A 155 7.26 -19.95 -7.46
CA LYS A 155 8.62 -20.06 -8.03
C LYS A 155 8.76 -19.38 -9.39
N ASP A 156 7.72 -18.71 -9.88
CA ASP A 156 7.77 -18.00 -11.16
C ASP A 156 8.67 -16.77 -11.05
N PRO A 157 9.86 -16.73 -11.69
CA PRO A 157 10.80 -15.63 -11.54
C PRO A 157 10.36 -14.35 -12.28
N PHE A 158 9.35 -14.45 -13.17
CA PHE A 158 8.86 -13.32 -13.96
C PHE A 158 7.63 -12.66 -13.35
N ALA A 159 6.99 -13.33 -12.38
CA ALA A 159 5.89 -12.74 -11.62
C ALA A 159 6.44 -11.90 -10.47
N PHE A 160 6.06 -10.63 -10.43
CA PHE A 160 6.30 -9.78 -9.26
C PHE A 160 5.24 -9.95 -8.19
N TYR A 161 4.04 -10.42 -8.55
CA TYR A 161 2.97 -10.72 -7.61
C TYR A 161 2.72 -12.22 -7.55
N HIS A 162 2.99 -12.83 -6.39
CA HIS A 162 2.67 -14.23 -6.15
C HIS A 162 1.31 -14.34 -5.48
N LEU A 163 0.34 -14.87 -6.20
CA LEU A 163 -1.03 -14.97 -5.76
C LEU A 163 -1.18 -16.13 -4.77
N ARG A 164 -1.69 -15.83 -3.58
CA ARG A 164 -1.82 -16.78 -2.47
C ARG A 164 -3.27 -16.79 -1.96
N PRO A 165 -4.08 -17.78 -2.35
CA PRO A 165 -5.45 -17.87 -1.86
C PRO A 165 -5.47 -18.11 -0.35
N TYR A 166 -6.39 -17.45 0.35
CA TYR A 166 -6.70 -17.84 1.72
C TYR A 166 -7.43 -19.17 1.71
N VAL A 167 -6.85 -20.17 2.37
CA VAL A 167 -7.49 -21.46 2.62
C VAL A 167 -7.92 -21.47 4.08
N TYR A 168 -9.22 -21.60 4.31
CA TYR A 168 -9.81 -21.81 5.63
C TYR A 168 -9.93 -23.29 5.95
#